data_AF-A0A075P3U8-F1
#
_entry.id   AF-A0A075P3U8-F1
#
_cell.length_a   1.000
_cell.length_b   1.000
_cell.length_c   1.000
_cell.angle_alpha   90.00
_cell.angle_beta   90.00
_cell.angle_gamma   90.00
#
_symmetry.space_group_name_H-M   'P 1'
#
loop_
_entity.id
_entity.type
_entity.pdbx_description
1 polymer ?
#
loop_
_entity_poly.entity_id
_entity_poly.type
_entity_poly.pdbx_seq_one_letter_code
_entity_poly.pdbx_strand_id
1 'polypeptide(L)'
;MSFQRTCYNILTPHSDAHEFKTLSKIFDFALVILVLVNVGAMMLETVPGLSPTWQRELHTIEIVSVLIFTVEYLLRVYSSAAAPSRHGEEGRSAKKKRWNYLKSPMAVIDLMAILPFYLSMFVALDLRILRVFRVMRILKIGRYSRSMQTLLTVLRNEAHSLGAAISVLLVFTVIAATCIYYIEHTAQPEVFSSIPASLWWALVTLTTVGYGDAVPITTLGKVFGGFITIMGICFYALPAGILSSSYTAQMQLKRDRFTDTVRTALDDGHLSEHDKGHIERVRDLLDLDEEEAHLIVRLLQHHHSTSPNPNADKKPHT
;
A
#
# COMPACT_ATOMS: atom_id res chain seq x y z
N MET A 1 -26.91 -3.63 -20.64
CA MET A 1 -25.46 -3.87 -20.39
C MET A 1 -25.16 -5.34 -20.56
N SER A 2 -23.99 -5.71 -21.09
CA SER A 2 -23.52 -7.10 -21.05
C SER A 2 -23.18 -7.50 -19.61
N PHE A 3 -23.52 -8.73 -19.21
CA PHE A 3 -23.20 -9.32 -17.91
C PHE A 3 -21.73 -9.08 -17.51
N GLN A 4 -20.80 -9.22 -18.47
CA GLN A 4 -19.38 -9.01 -18.25
C GLN A 4 -19.03 -7.57 -17.81
N ARG A 5 -19.73 -6.57 -18.34
CA ARG A 5 -19.51 -5.16 -18.02
C ARG A 5 -20.13 -4.79 -16.67
N THR A 6 -21.28 -5.38 -16.35
CA THR A 6 -21.89 -5.27 -15.01
C THR A 6 -20.99 -5.89 -13.94
N CYS A 7 -20.46 -7.10 -14.18
CA CYS A 7 -19.49 -7.72 -13.28
C CYS A 7 -18.22 -6.87 -13.13
N TYR A 8 -17.73 -6.27 -14.21
CA TYR A 8 -16.57 -5.37 -14.15
C TYR A 8 -16.87 -4.17 -13.24
N ASN A 9 -17.99 -3.48 -13.44
CA ASN A 9 -18.34 -2.30 -12.66
C ASN A 9 -18.53 -2.60 -11.16
N ILE A 10 -19.10 -3.76 -10.82
CA ILE A 10 -19.30 -4.18 -9.41
C ILE A 10 -17.98 -4.64 -8.76
N LEU A 11 -17.14 -5.39 -9.47
CA LEU A 11 -15.91 -6.00 -8.91
C LEU A 11 -14.69 -5.07 -8.91
N THR A 12 -14.78 -3.97 -9.66
CA THR A 12 -13.80 -2.88 -9.61
C THR A 12 -13.95 -2.20 -8.26
N PRO A 13 -12.84 -1.86 -7.57
CA PRO A 13 -12.90 -1.18 -6.28
C PRO A 13 -13.88 -0.01 -6.34
N HIS A 14 -14.65 0.21 -5.27
CA HIS A 14 -15.66 1.27 -5.23
C HIS A 14 -15.08 2.65 -5.55
N SER A 15 -13.77 2.82 -5.33
CA SER A 15 -12.99 4.01 -5.68
C SER A 15 -13.07 4.35 -7.17
N ASP A 16 -13.06 3.33 -8.01
CA ASP A 16 -12.94 3.45 -9.47
C ASP A 16 -14.26 3.05 -10.16
N ALA A 17 -15.28 2.68 -9.38
CA ALA A 17 -16.59 2.28 -9.86
C ALA A 17 -17.40 3.50 -10.36
N HIS A 18 -17.63 3.57 -11.67
CA HIS A 18 -18.48 4.59 -12.29
C HIS A 18 -19.98 4.32 -12.10
N GLU A 19 -20.36 3.05 -11.99
CA GLU A 19 -21.74 2.59 -11.80
C GLU A 19 -21.78 1.61 -10.63
N PHE A 20 -22.94 1.50 -9.97
CA PHE A 20 -23.16 0.61 -8.82
C PHE A 20 -22.25 0.88 -7.60
N LYS A 21 -21.82 2.13 -7.38
CA LYS A 21 -20.92 2.55 -6.26
C LYS A 21 -21.30 1.92 -4.90
N THR A 22 -22.57 1.95 -4.52
CA THR A 22 -23.04 1.38 -3.23
C THR A 22 -22.84 -0.13 -3.16
N LEU A 23 -23.13 -0.86 -4.25
CA LEU A 23 -22.94 -2.31 -4.29
C LEU A 23 -21.46 -2.67 -4.28
N SER A 24 -20.62 -1.97 -5.03
CA SER A 24 -19.16 -2.15 -5.00
C SER A 24 -18.61 -1.89 -3.59
N LYS A 25 -19.10 -0.85 -2.90
CA LYS A 25 -18.70 -0.53 -1.52
C LYS A 25 -19.09 -1.64 -0.54
N ILE A 26 -20.32 -2.17 -0.63
CA ILE A 26 -20.76 -3.28 0.22
C ILE A 26 -19.94 -4.55 -0.07
N PHE A 27 -19.68 -4.83 -1.34
CA PHE A 27 -18.89 -5.99 -1.75
C PHE A 27 -17.44 -5.90 -1.26
N ASP A 28 -16.78 -4.74 -1.45
CA ASP A 28 -15.43 -4.48 -0.95
C ASP A 28 -15.37 -4.64 0.57
N PHE A 29 -16.34 -4.06 1.29
CA PHE A 29 -16.44 -4.18 2.74
C PHE A 29 -16.63 -5.63 3.20
N ALA A 30 -17.50 -6.39 2.53
CA ALA A 30 -17.73 -7.80 2.82
C ALA A 30 -16.45 -8.63 2.59
N LEU A 31 -15.69 -8.37 1.53
CA LEU A 31 -14.42 -9.04 1.27
C LEU A 31 -13.35 -8.69 2.32
N VAL A 32 -13.28 -7.44 2.76
CA VAL A 32 -12.36 -7.05 3.84
C VAL A 32 -12.72 -7.77 5.14
N ILE A 33 -14.00 -7.82 5.51
CA ILE A 33 -14.45 -8.61 6.68
C ILE A 33 -14.07 -10.08 6.52
N LEU A 34 -14.30 -10.67 5.34
CA LEU A 34 -13.97 -12.07 5.09
C LEU A 34 -12.46 -12.34 5.24
N VAL A 35 -11.60 -11.43 4.76
CA VAL A 35 -10.15 -11.52 4.96
C VAL A 35 -9.81 -11.45 6.45
N LEU A 36 -10.39 -10.51 7.19
CA LEU A 36 -10.13 -10.37 8.64
C LEU A 36 -10.57 -11.59 9.43
N VAL A 37 -11.76 -12.14 9.13
CA VAL A 37 -12.26 -13.39 9.74
C VAL A 37 -11.33 -14.55 9.42
N ASN A 38 -10.84 -14.65 8.17
CA ASN A 38 -9.96 -15.73 7.76
C ASN A 38 -8.56 -15.62 8.43
N VAL A 39 -8.01 -14.41 8.56
CA VAL A 39 -6.76 -14.18 9.31
C VAL A 39 -6.96 -14.50 10.79
N GLY A 40 -8.07 -14.09 11.40
CA GLY A 40 -8.40 -14.43 12.78
C GLY A 40 -8.55 -15.94 12.99
N ALA A 41 -9.23 -16.63 12.07
CA ALA A 41 -9.36 -18.08 12.09
C ALA A 41 -7.99 -18.79 11.98
N MET A 42 -7.11 -18.30 11.11
CA MET A 42 -5.73 -18.77 10.99
C MET A 42 -4.95 -18.58 12.29
N MET A 43 -5.08 -17.43 12.95
CA MET A 43 -4.45 -17.18 14.26
C MET A 43 -4.97 -18.14 15.32
N LEU A 44 -6.30 -18.35 15.38
CA LEU A 44 -6.91 -19.31 16.31
C LEU A 44 -6.40 -20.73 16.09
N GLU A 45 -6.24 -21.19 14.83
CA GLU A 45 -5.72 -22.52 14.49
C GLU A 45 -4.32 -22.79 15.08
N THR A 46 -3.55 -21.75 15.43
CA THR A 46 -2.23 -21.89 16.08
C THR A 46 -2.31 -22.15 17.60
N VAL A 47 -3.47 -21.96 18.22
CA VAL A 47 -3.67 -22.14 19.67
C VAL A 47 -3.65 -23.64 20.03
N PRO A 48 -2.75 -24.09 20.93
CA PRO A 48 -2.71 -25.48 21.35
C PRO A 48 -3.95 -25.86 22.16
N GLY A 49 -4.41 -27.10 22.03
CA GLY A 49 -5.53 -27.63 22.83
C GLY A 49 -6.93 -27.28 22.32
N LEU A 50 -7.06 -26.75 21.10
CA LEU A 50 -8.35 -26.55 20.45
C LEU A 50 -9.12 -27.87 20.32
N SER A 51 -10.40 -27.86 20.74
CA SER A 51 -11.26 -29.04 20.59
C SER A 51 -11.45 -29.43 19.11
N PRO A 52 -11.69 -30.71 18.79
CA PRO A 52 -11.89 -31.17 17.42
C PRO A 52 -13.03 -30.49 16.66
N THR A 53 -14.07 -30.04 17.37
CA THR A 53 -15.20 -29.29 16.78
C THR A 53 -14.74 -27.93 16.27
N TRP A 54 -14.09 -27.13 17.11
CA TRP A 54 -13.52 -25.84 16.72
C TRP A 54 -12.53 -25.96 15.55
N GLN A 55 -11.67 -26.99 15.53
CA GLN A 55 -10.77 -27.23 14.40
C GLN A 55 -11.54 -27.45 13.08
N ARG A 56 -12.64 -28.20 13.12
CA ARG A 56 -13.50 -28.42 11.96
C ARG A 56 -14.19 -27.14 11.50
N GLU A 57 -14.72 -26.34 12.42
CA GLU A 57 -15.37 -25.06 12.08
C GLU A 57 -14.38 -24.08 11.45
N LEU A 58 -13.17 -23.96 12.01
CA LEU A 58 -12.10 -23.12 11.45
C LEU A 58 -11.68 -23.58 10.05
N HIS A 59 -11.57 -24.89 9.83
CA HIS A 59 -11.29 -25.47 8.51
C HIS A 59 -12.45 -25.24 7.52
N THR A 60 -13.70 -25.27 7.97
CA THR A 60 -14.86 -24.92 7.14
C THR A 60 -14.80 -23.45 6.71
N ILE A 61 -14.50 -22.53 7.63
CA ILE A 61 -14.30 -21.11 7.33
C ILE A 61 -13.21 -20.94 6.26
N GLU A 62 -12.11 -21.67 6.38
CA GLU A 62 -11.03 -21.67 5.40
C GLU A 62 -11.52 -22.06 3.99
N ILE A 63 -12.20 -23.22 3.87
CA ILE A 63 -12.70 -23.71 2.58
C ILE A 63 -13.68 -22.71 1.96
N VAL A 64 -14.66 -22.24 2.74
CA VAL A 64 -15.69 -21.31 2.26
C VAL A 64 -15.04 -20.00 1.80
N SER A 65 -14.11 -19.45 2.57
CA SER A 65 -13.40 -18.21 2.22
C SER A 65 -12.58 -18.38 0.93
N VAL A 66 -11.83 -19.48 0.80
CA VAL A 66 -11.04 -19.76 -0.41
C VAL A 66 -11.92 -19.94 -1.62
N LEU A 67 -13.07 -20.61 -1.49
CA LEU A 67 -14.02 -20.75 -2.58
C LEU A 67 -14.53 -19.38 -3.05
N ILE A 68 -14.92 -18.52 -2.12
CA ILE A 68 -15.36 -17.14 -2.43
C ILE A 68 -14.25 -16.36 -3.13
N PHE A 69 -13.02 -16.37 -2.60
CA PHE A 69 -11.88 -15.69 -3.21
C PHE A 69 -11.50 -16.26 -4.58
N THR A 70 -11.69 -17.57 -4.80
CA THR A 70 -11.46 -18.20 -6.10
C THR A 70 -12.47 -17.70 -7.12
N VAL A 71 -13.76 -17.71 -6.75
CA VAL A 71 -14.83 -17.22 -7.62
C VAL A 71 -14.62 -15.73 -7.94
N GLU A 72 -14.33 -14.91 -6.92
CA GLU A 72 -13.98 -13.50 -7.09
C GLU A 72 -12.81 -13.31 -8.07
N TYR A 73 -11.71 -14.05 -7.89
CA TYR A 73 -10.54 -13.99 -8.76
C TYR A 73 -10.89 -14.36 -10.21
N LEU A 74 -11.61 -15.45 -10.42
CA LEU A 74 -12.04 -15.89 -11.75
C LEU A 74 -12.96 -14.88 -12.41
N LEU A 75 -13.93 -14.31 -11.67
CA LEU A 75 -14.84 -13.29 -12.18
C LEU A 75 -14.09 -12.01 -12.57
N ARG A 76 -13.06 -11.62 -11.80
CA ARG A 76 -12.20 -10.48 -12.15
C ARG A 76 -11.36 -10.72 -13.40
N VAL A 77 -10.76 -11.90 -13.53
CA VAL A 77 -10.04 -12.29 -14.75
C VAL A 77 -11.01 -12.29 -15.94
N TYR A 78 -12.21 -12.84 -15.78
CA TYR A 78 -13.23 -12.84 -16.83
C TYR A 78 -13.66 -11.43 -17.23
N SER A 79 -13.98 -10.57 -16.26
CA SER A 79 -14.52 -9.23 -16.46
C SER A 79 -13.46 -8.21 -16.92
N SER A 80 -12.17 -8.45 -16.66
CA SER A 80 -11.06 -7.59 -17.09
C SER A 80 -11.00 -7.34 -18.61
N ALA A 81 -11.57 -8.22 -19.43
CA ALA A 81 -11.66 -7.98 -20.87
C ALA A 81 -12.62 -6.85 -21.25
N ALA A 82 -13.58 -6.50 -20.39
CA ALA A 82 -14.48 -5.36 -20.53
C ALA A 82 -13.88 -4.04 -20.00
N ALA A 83 -12.67 -4.07 -19.45
CA ALA A 83 -12.00 -2.88 -18.96
C ALA A 83 -11.78 -1.84 -20.09
N PRO A 84 -11.92 -0.53 -19.79
CA PRO A 84 -11.63 0.54 -20.72
C PRO A 84 -10.21 0.35 -21.29
N SER A 85 -10.08 0.44 -22.61
CA SER A 85 -8.77 0.35 -23.26
C SER A 85 -7.91 1.54 -22.82
N ARG A 86 -6.73 1.30 -22.24
CA ARG A 86 -5.76 2.38 -22.02
C ARG A 86 -5.24 2.89 -23.37
N HIS A 87 -4.72 4.12 -23.40
CA HIS A 87 -4.04 4.66 -24.59
C HIS A 87 -2.98 3.66 -25.09
N GLY A 88 -3.07 3.27 -26.38
CA GLY A 88 -2.22 2.22 -26.98
C GLY A 88 -2.74 0.78 -26.83
N GLU A 89 -3.94 0.58 -26.28
CA GLU A 89 -4.62 -0.73 -26.17
C GLU A 89 -5.87 -0.90 -27.03
N GLU A 90 -6.20 0.11 -27.84
CA GLU A 90 -7.32 0.07 -28.78
C GLU A 90 -7.14 -1.07 -29.78
N GLY A 91 -8.16 -1.93 -29.91
CA GLY A 91 -8.13 -3.12 -30.77
C GLY A 91 -7.48 -4.38 -30.19
N ARG A 92 -6.99 -4.39 -28.93
CA ARG A 92 -6.43 -5.63 -28.34
C ARG A 92 -7.52 -6.69 -28.10
N SER A 93 -7.26 -7.92 -28.55
CA SER A 93 -8.10 -9.10 -28.27
C SER A 93 -8.33 -9.29 -26.77
N ALA A 94 -9.55 -9.70 -26.39
CA ALA A 94 -9.96 -9.98 -25.02
C ALA A 94 -8.97 -10.90 -24.27
N LYS A 95 -8.38 -11.88 -24.97
CA LYS A 95 -7.37 -12.80 -24.41
C LYS A 95 -6.12 -12.07 -23.92
N LYS A 96 -5.65 -11.06 -24.67
CA LYS A 96 -4.45 -10.28 -24.32
C LYS A 96 -4.73 -9.35 -23.13
N LYS A 97 -5.92 -8.77 -23.04
CA LYS A 97 -6.36 -7.99 -21.86
C LYS A 97 -6.35 -8.83 -20.59
N ARG A 98 -6.91 -10.04 -20.63
CA ARG A 98 -6.90 -10.98 -19.49
C ARG A 98 -5.50 -11.38 -19.08
N TRP A 99 -4.62 -11.67 -20.05
CA TRP A 99 -3.23 -12.02 -19.77
C TRP A 99 -2.45 -10.88 -19.10
N ASN A 100 -2.66 -9.65 -19.57
CA ASN A 100 -2.07 -8.47 -18.93
C ASN A 100 -2.60 -8.28 -17.51
N TYR A 101 -3.90 -8.53 -17.29
CA TYR A 101 -4.49 -8.48 -15.95
C TYR A 101 -3.86 -9.51 -15.00
N LEU A 102 -3.68 -10.76 -15.44
CA LEU A 102 -3.06 -11.82 -14.62
C LEU A 102 -1.64 -11.45 -14.13
N LYS A 103 -0.89 -10.68 -14.92
CA LYS A 103 0.45 -10.18 -14.55
C LYS A 103 0.43 -8.92 -13.68
N SER A 104 -0.74 -8.33 -13.44
CA SER A 104 -0.84 -7.15 -12.58
C SER A 104 -0.54 -7.53 -11.13
N PRO A 105 0.14 -6.65 -10.35
CA PRO A 105 0.47 -6.94 -8.95
C PRO A 105 -0.74 -7.36 -8.11
N MET A 106 -1.89 -6.74 -8.38
CA MET A 106 -3.13 -7.01 -7.65
C MET A 106 -3.72 -8.39 -7.98
N ALA A 107 -3.63 -8.84 -9.23
CA ALA A 107 -4.05 -10.20 -9.59
C ALA A 107 -3.08 -11.27 -9.03
N VAL A 108 -1.79 -10.94 -8.92
CA VAL A 108 -0.81 -11.82 -8.27
C VAL A 108 -1.12 -11.95 -6.78
N ILE A 109 -1.47 -10.86 -6.09
CA ILE A 109 -1.91 -10.90 -4.68
C ILE A 109 -3.15 -11.78 -4.51
N ASP A 110 -4.17 -11.62 -5.37
CA ASP A 110 -5.38 -12.44 -5.33
C ASP A 110 -5.07 -13.93 -5.57
N LEU A 111 -4.12 -14.24 -6.47
CA LEU A 111 -3.67 -15.60 -6.70
C LEU A 111 -2.91 -16.17 -5.49
N MET A 112 -1.97 -15.42 -4.92
CA MET A 112 -1.21 -15.82 -3.72
C MET A 112 -2.12 -16.07 -2.51
N ALA A 113 -3.27 -15.39 -2.45
CA ALA A 113 -4.25 -15.58 -1.38
C ALA A 113 -4.96 -16.96 -1.44
N ILE A 114 -5.19 -17.51 -2.64
CA ILE A 114 -5.87 -18.81 -2.80
C ILE A 114 -4.90 -19.98 -3.01
N LEU A 115 -3.70 -19.68 -3.53
CA LEU A 115 -2.71 -20.68 -3.93
C LEU A 115 -2.31 -21.66 -2.81
N PRO A 116 -2.09 -21.26 -1.55
CA PRO A 116 -1.66 -22.20 -0.50
C PRO A 116 -2.65 -23.35 -0.26
N PHE A 117 -3.96 -23.07 -0.35
CA PHE A 117 -4.99 -24.08 -0.18
C PHE A 117 -4.95 -25.12 -1.31
N TYR A 118 -4.95 -24.66 -2.57
CA TYR A 118 -4.88 -25.57 -3.71
C TYR A 118 -3.56 -26.34 -3.76
N LEU A 119 -2.44 -25.68 -3.47
CA LEU A 119 -1.13 -26.33 -3.47
C LEU A 119 -1.05 -27.43 -2.38
N SER A 120 -1.65 -27.20 -1.21
CA SER A 120 -1.72 -28.20 -0.14
C SER A 120 -2.54 -29.45 -0.50
N MET A 121 -3.43 -29.36 -1.49
CA MET A 121 -4.23 -30.50 -1.97
C MET A 121 -3.42 -31.42 -2.92
N PHE A 122 -2.50 -30.85 -3.70
CA PHE A 122 -1.75 -31.58 -4.73
C PHE A 122 -0.33 -31.94 -4.31
N VAL A 123 0.25 -31.23 -3.33
CA VAL A 123 1.67 -31.34 -3.00
C VAL A 123 1.86 -31.69 -1.52
N ALA A 124 2.47 -32.84 -1.27
CA ALA A 124 2.89 -33.29 0.07
C ALA A 124 4.20 -32.60 0.55
N LEU A 125 4.40 -31.33 0.20
CA LEU A 125 5.46 -30.50 0.78
C LEU A 125 5.19 -30.30 2.27
N ASP A 126 6.19 -29.86 3.04
CA ASP A 126 5.99 -29.47 4.43
C ASP A 126 4.91 -28.38 4.51
N LEU A 127 3.69 -28.80 4.83
CA LEU A 127 2.47 -28.01 4.86
C LEU A 127 2.57 -26.81 5.83
N ARG A 128 3.61 -26.77 6.67
CA ARG A 128 3.92 -25.65 7.56
C ARG A 128 4.29 -24.38 6.78
N ILE A 129 5.13 -24.50 5.75
CA ILE A 129 5.56 -23.33 4.97
C ILE A 129 4.38 -22.75 4.19
N LEU A 130 3.52 -23.61 3.63
CA LEU A 130 2.29 -23.18 2.94
C LEU A 130 1.31 -22.47 3.87
N ARG A 131 1.26 -22.84 5.15
CA ARG A 131 0.44 -22.14 6.16
C ARG A 131 0.89 -20.69 6.35
N VAL A 132 2.18 -20.39 6.31
CA VAL A 132 2.68 -19.01 6.42
C VAL A 132 2.16 -18.15 5.27
N PHE A 133 2.14 -18.68 4.05
CA PHE A 133 1.63 -17.94 2.88
C PHE A 133 0.14 -17.60 2.97
N ARG A 134 -0.65 -18.24 3.84
CA ARG A 134 -2.05 -17.84 4.07
C ARG A 134 -2.14 -16.41 4.64
N VAL A 135 -1.13 -15.93 5.38
CA VAL A 135 -1.09 -14.55 5.89
C VAL A 135 -1.07 -13.53 4.75
N MET A 136 -0.57 -13.91 3.56
CA MET A 136 -0.52 -13.04 2.39
C MET A 136 -1.91 -12.58 1.93
N ARG A 137 -2.99 -13.27 2.35
CA ARG A 137 -4.38 -12.83 2.14
C ARG A 137 -4.64 -11.44 2.70
N ILE A 138 -3.93 -11.03 3.77
CA ILE A 138 -4.04 -9.68 4.33
C ILE A 138 -3.69 -8.60 3.31
N LEU A 139 -2.80 -8.91 2.35
CA LEU A 139 -2.42 -7.99 1.28
C LEU A 139 -3.58 -7.68 0.33
N LYS A 140 -4.63 -8.52 0.27
CA LYS A 140 -5.85 -8.22 -0.50
C LYS A 140 -6.53 -6.95 0.00
N ILE A 141 -6.42 -6.62 1.30
CA ILE A 141 -6.97 -5.39 1.88
C ILE A 141 -6.40 -4.16 1.16
N GLY A 142 -5.13 -4.21 0.75
CA GLY A 142 -4.46 -3.12 0.05
C GLY A 142 -5.10 -2.73 -1.28
N ARG A 143 -5.85 -3.63 -1.93
CA ARG A 143 -6.60 -3.32 -3.16
C ARG A 143 -7.77 -2.37 -2.88
N TYR A 144 -8.43 -2.53 -1.74
CA TYR A 144 -9.64 -1.80 -1.35
C TYR A 144 -9.31 -0.49 -0.61
N SER A 145 -8.04 -0.24 -0.31
CA SER A 145 -7.57 0.99 0.33
C SER A 145 -6.84 1.89 -0.68
N ARG A 146 -7.45 3.03 -1.01
CA ARG A 146 -6.80 4.07 -1.85
C ARG A 146 -5.52 4.63 -1.20
N SER A 147 -5.47 4.72 0.13
CA SER A 147 -4.27 5.12 0.88
C SER A 147 -3.12 4.15 0.62
N MET A 148 -3.39 2.84 0.61
CA MET A 148 -2.38 1.83 0.28
C MET A 148 -1.93 1.93 -1.19
N GLN A 149 -2.86 2.19 -2.12
CA GLN A 149 -2.50 2.41 -3.53
C GLN A 149 -1.62 3.65 -3.71
N THR A 150 -1.90 4.72 -2.98
CA THR A 150 -1.07 5.93 -2.95
C THR A 150 0.31 5.59 -2.42
N LEU A 151 0.41 4.90 -1.28
CA LEU A 151 1.68 4.46 -0.71
C LEU A 151 2.49 3.60 -1.67
N LEU A 152 1.88 2.61 -2.34
CA LEU A 152 2.54 1.79 -3.35
C LEU A 152 3.04 2.62 -4.54
N THR A 153 2.28 3.64 -4.93
CA THR A 153 2.70 4.58 -5.97
C THR A 153 3.93 5.38 -5.53
N VAL A 154 3.95 5.87 -4.29
CA VAL A 154 5.12 6.56 -3.72
C VAL A 154 6.33 5.63 -3.69
N LEU A 155 6.17 4.42 -3.15
CA LEU A 155 7.25 3.42 -3.07
C LEU A 155 7.81 3.08 -4.45
N ARG A 156 6.94 2.94 -5.46
CA ARG A 156 7.37 2.67 -6.84
C ARG A 156 8.12 3.85 -7.44
N ASN A 157 7.63 5.07 -7.23
CA ASN A 157 8.27 6.28 -7.75
C ASN A 157 9.62 6.52 -7.09
N GLU A 158 9.75 6.20 -5.80
CA GLU A 158 10.97 6.37 -5.01
C GLU A 158 11.81 5.10 -4.89
N ALA A 159 11.50 4.04 -5.64
CA ALA A 159 12.17 2.74 -5.50
C ALA A 159 13.70 2.86 -5.67
N HIS A 160 14.13 3.77 -6.56
CA HIS A 160 15.55 4.01 -6.79
C HIS A 160 16.21 4.75 -5.61
N SER A 161 15.55 5.79 -5.08
CA SER A 161 15.99 6.56 -3.92
C SER A 161 16.05 5.70 -2.66
N LEU A 162 14.98 4.93 -2.40
CA LEU A 162 14.89 3.99 -1.28
C LEU A 162 15.90 2.86 -1.42
N GLY A 163 16.08 2.30 -2.63
CA GLY A 163 17.09 1.28 -2.89
C GLY A 163 18.51 1.75 -2.60
N ALA A 164 18.84 3.00 -2.98
CA ALA A 164 20.11 3.62 -2.66
C ALA A 164 20.29 3.87 -1.15
N ALA A 165 19.24 4.33 -0.45
CA ALA A 165 19.30 4.52 1.00
C ALA A 165 19.51 3.18 1.73
N ILE A 166 18.75 2.14 1.36
CA ILE A 166 18.86 0.81 1.95
C ILE A 166 20.24 0.18 1.67
N SER A 167 20.82 0.39 0.48
CA SER A 167 22.15 -0.15 0.19
C SER A 167 23.24 0.48 1.07
N VAL A 168 23.17 1.79 1.29
CA VAL A 168 24.05 2.50 2.24
C VAL A 168 23.86 1.98 3.67
N LEU A 169 22.61 1.75 4.09
CA LEU A 169 22.30 1.16 5.40
C LEU A 169 22.88 -0.23 5.58
N LEU A 170 22.78 -1.07 4.56
CA LEU A 170 23.31 -2.44 4.58
C LEU A 170 24.84 -2.41 4.75
N VAL A 171 25.52 -1.59 3.94
CA VAL A 171 26.99 -1.43 4.02
C VAL A 171 27.40 -0.92 5.40
N PHE A 172 26.72 0.11 5.91
CA PHE A 172 26.98 0.65 7.24
C PHE A 172 26.79 -0.40 8.35
N THR A 173 25.73 -1.20 8.27
CA THR A 173 25.43 -2.27 9.23
C THR A 173 26.52 -3.36 9.21
N VAL A 174 26.99 -3.75 8.02
CA VAL A 174 28.08 -4.73 7.86
C VAL A 174 29.39 -4.20 8.44
N ILE A 175 29.71 -2.92 8.21
CA ILE A 175 30.92 -2.29 8.77
C ILE A 175 30.82 -2.27 10.30
N ALA A 176 29.68 -1.82 10.86
CA ALA A 176 29.47 -1.80 12.31
C ALA A 176 29.62 -3.19 12.95
N ALA A 177 29.01 -4.22 12.34
CA ALA A 177 29.11 -5.61 12.78
C ALA A 177 30.55 -6.16 12.71
N THR A 178 31.29 -5.81 11.65
CA THR A 178 32.68 -6.25 11.49
C THR A 178 33.58 -5.59 12.53
N CYS A 179 33.44 -4.28 12.74
CA CYS A 179 34.22 -3.56 13.75
C CYS A 179 33.94 -4.08 15.16
N ILE A 180 32.67 -4.24 15.55
CA ILE A 180 32.35 -4.72 16.90
C ILE A 180 32.84 -6.15 17.13
N TYR A 181 32.79 -7.01 16.11
CA TYR A 181 33.35 -8.35 16.18
C TYR A 181 34.83 -8.29 16.57
N TYR A 182 35.65 -7.53 15.84
CA TYR A 182 37.08 -7.45 16.15
C TYR A 182 37.38 -6.78 17.50
N ILE A 183 36.49 -5.91 17.99
CA ILE A 183 36.65 -5.24 19.30
C ILE A 183 36.26 -6.17 20.46
N GLU A 184 35.16 -6.91 20.34
CA GLU A 184 34.55 -7.65 21.46
C GLU A 184 34.79 -9.16 21.42
N HIS A 185 35.15 -9.76 20.28
CA HIS A 185 35.26 -11.21 20.14
C HIS A 185 36.24 -11.83 21.14
N THR A 186 37.35 -11.16 21.44
CA THR A 186 38.34 -11.67 22.40
C THR A 186 37.81 -11.67 23.84
N ALA A 187 36.97 -10.70 24.20
CA ALA A 187 36.36 -10.59 25.52
C ALA A 187 35.08 -11.43 25.65
N GLN A 188 34.36 -11.63 24.54
CA GLN A 188 33.05 -12.30 24.49
C GLN A 188 32.93 -13.19 23.23
N PRO A 189 33.71 -14.28 23.13
CA PRO A 189 33.75 -15.12 21.94
C PRO A 189 32.44 -15.87 21.68
N GLU A 190 31.60 -16.08 22.70
CA GLU A 190 30.29 -16.73 22.54
C GLU A 190 29.23 -15.75 22.01
N VAL A 191 29.25 -14.49 22.45
CA VAL A 191 28.27 -13.45 22.07
C VAL A 191 28.59 -12.88 20.69
N PHE A 192 29.84 -12.47 20.49
CA PHE A 192 30.35 -11.94 19.22
C PHE A 192 31.15 -13.03 18.50
N SER A 193 30.54 -14.19 18.29
CA SER A 193 31.22 -15.40 17.78
C SER A 193 31.66 -15.34 16.32
N SER A 194 30.98 -14.54 15.51
CA SER A 194 31.29 -14.35 14.09
C SER A 194 30.73 -13.03 13.59
N ILE A 195 31.20 -12.53 12.45
CA ILE A 195 30.65 -11.31 11.84
C ILE A 195 29.12 -11.44 11.60
N PRO A 196 28.58 -12.58 11.10
CA PRO A 196 27.14 -12.77 11.01
C PRO A 196 26.39 -12.75 12.35
N ALA A 197 26.98 -13.26 13.43
CA ALA A 197 26.39 -13.13 14.77
C ALA A 197 26.39 -11.65 15.21
N SER A 198 27.47 -10.91 14.94
CA SER A 198 27.55 -9.46 15.21
C SER A 198 26.62 -8.62 14.35
N LEU A 199 26.18 -9.11 13.18
CA LEU A 199 25.15 -8.45 12.36
C LEU A 199 23.82 -8.37 13.09
N TRP A 200 23.46 -9.38 13.89
CA TRP A 200 22.25 -9.33 14.72
C TRP A 200 22.32 -8.18 15.72
N TRP A 201 23.43 -8.05 16.45
CA TRP A 201 23.67 -6.92 17.35
C TRP A 201 23.59 -5.57 16.61
N ALA A 202 24.24 -5.46 15.46
CA ALA A 202 24.26 -4.22 14.68
C ALA A 202 22.84 -3.85 14.21
N LEU A 203 22.06 -4.80 13.69
CA LEU A 203 20.68 -4.58 13.26
C LEU A 203 19.80 -4.13 14.44
N VAL A 204 19.81 -4.85 15.55
CA VAL A 204 18.99 -4.56 16.73
C VAL A 204 19.36 -3.22 17.36
N THR A 205 20.64 -2.87 17.37
CA THR A 205 21.14 -1.60 17.93
C THR A 205 20.82 -0.42 17.01
N LEU A 206 21.11 -0.54 15.71
CA LEU A 206 20.93 0.52 14.72
C LEU A 206 19.45 0.84 14.44
N THR A 207 18.58 -0.17 14.57
CA THR A 207 17.12 0.00 14.49
C THR A 207 16.48 0.39 15.82
N THR A 208 17.30 0.73 16.83
CA THR A 208 16.88 1.18 18.16
C THR A 208 15.97 0.21 18.91
N VAL A 209 16.03 -1.10 18.61
CA VAL A 209 15.24 -2.13 19.31
C VAL A 209 15.90 -2.48 20.65
N GLY A 210 17.20 -2.78 20.63
CA GLY A 210 18.01 -2.96 21.83
C GLY A 210 17.52 -4.05 22.80
N TYR A 211 17.34 -5.30 22.34
CA TYR A 211 16.90 -6.41 23.21
C TYR A 211 17.81 -6.65 24.43
N GLY A 212 19.11 -6.35 24.33
CA GLY A 212 20.08 -6.52 25.41
C GLY A 212 20.64 -7.94 25.54
N ASP A 213 20.33 -8.82 24.60
CA ASP A 213 20.85 -10.19 24.48
C ASP A 213 22.33 -10.24 24.04
N ALA A 214 22.77 -9.24 23.28
CA ALA A 214 24.17 -8.98 22.96
C ALA A 214 24.51 -7.53 23.28
N VAL A 215 25.55 -7.29 24.09
CA VAL A 215 26.04 -5.94 24.42
C VAL A 215 27.56 -5.92 24.56
N PRO A 216 28.25 -4.86 24.10
CA PRO A 216 29.68 -4.73 24.31
C PRO A 216 30.01 -4.53 25.78
N ILE A 217 31.00 -5.26 26.29
CA ILE A 217 31.46 -5.14 27.67
C ILE A 217 32.77 -4.35 27.79
N THR A 218 33.59 -4.32 26.73
CA THR A 218 34.86 -3.60 26.76
C THR A 218 34.62 -2.09 26.70
N THR A 219 35.54 -1.31 27.27
CA THR A 219 35.46 0.16 27.21
C THR A 219 35.44 0.66 25.77
N LEU A 220 36.30 0.09 24.92
CA LEU A 220 36.37 0.45 23.50
C LEU A 220 35.07 0.10 22.76
N GLY A 221 34.51 -1.08 23.02
CA GLY A 221 33.25 -1.51 22.40
C GLY A 221 32.06 -0.66 22.85
N LYS A 222 32.02 -0.22 24.11
CA LYS A 222 30.99 0.72 24.59
C LYS A 222 31.10 2.10 23.93
N VAL A 223 32.32 2.64 23.81
CA VAL A 223 32.55 3.92 23.12
C VAL A 223 32.15 3.81 21.63
N PHE A 224 32.57 2.73 20.97
CA PHE A 224 32.22 2.47 19.58
C PHE A 224 30.70 2.26 19.41
N GLY A 225 30.08 1.46 20.26
CA GLY A 225 28.64 1.22 20.26
C GLY A 225 27.83 2.50 20.46
N GLY A 226 28.26 3.39 21.36
CA GLY A 226 27.65 4.72 21.54
C GLY A 226 27.72 5.56 20.26
N PHE A 227 28.89 5.63 19.62
CA PHE A 227 29.07 6.35 18.36
C PHE A 227 28.20 5.77 17.23
N ILE A 228 28.21 4.45 17.06
CA ILE A 228 27.43 3.75 16.04
C ILE A 228 25.93 3.92 16.26
N THR A 229 25.45 3.96 17.51
CA THR A 229 24.03 4.19 17.81
C THR A 229 23.57 5.58 17.34
N ILE A 230 24.36 6.62 17.61
CA ILE A 230 24.05 8.00 17.15
C ILE A 230 24.00 8.04 15.62
N MET A 231 25.02 7.48 14.96
CA MET A 231 25.06 7.40 13.50
C MET A 231 23.89 6.58 12.94
N GLY A 232 23.53 5.48 13.60
CA GLY A 232 22.42 4.61 13.23
C GLY A 232 21.11 5.36 13.11
N ILE A 233 20.78 6.20 14.11
CA ILE A 233 19.58 7.03 14.07
C ILE A 233 19.58 7.95 12.84
N CYS A 234 20.70 8.62 12.55
CA CYS A 234 20.80 9.50 11.38
C CYS A 234 20.57 8.75 10.06
N PHE A 235 21.19 7.59 9.91
CA PHE A 235 21.11 6.82 8.67
C PHE A 235 19.76 6.13 8.50
N TYR A 236 19.23 5.47 9.53
CA TYR A 236 17.95 4.75 9.46
C TYR A 236 16.73 5.69 9.40
N ALA A 237 16.89 6.98 9.76
CA ALA A 237 15.87 7.98 9.52
C ALA A 237 15.70 8.35 8.03
N LEU A 238 16.70 8.10 7.17
CA LEU A 238 16.66 8.52 5.76
C LEU A 238 15.53 7.87 4.96
N PRO A 239 15.33 6.54 4.96
CA PRO A 239 14.23 5.93 4.20
C PRO A 239 12.85 6.43 4.65
N ALA A 240 12.66 6.62 5.96
CA ALA A 240 11.44 7.18 6.51
C ALA A 240 11.22 8.63 6.07
N GLY A 241 12.28 9.44 6.08
CA GLY A 241 12.27 10.82 5.59
C GLY A 241 11.92 10.92 4.11
N ILE A 242 12.58 10.13 3.25
CA ILE A 242 12.31 10.05 1.81
C ILE A 242 10.84 9.67 1.55
N LEU A 243 10.35 8.63 2.23
CA LEU A 243 8.98 8.16 2.05
C LEU A 243 7.97 9.23 2.49
N SER A 244 8.22 9.90 3.61
CA SER A 244 7.37 10.97 4.14
C SER A 244 7.34 12.19 3.22
N SER A 245 8.49 12.65 2.73
CA SER A 245 8.56 13.79 1.80
C SER A 245 7.85 13.48 0.49
N SER A 246 8.03 12.27 -0.06
CA SER A 246 7.42 11.90 -1.34
C SER A 246 5.92 11.64 -1.20
N TYR A 247 5.47 11.11 -0.06
CA TYR A 247 4.03 11.01 0.24
C TYR A 247 3.39 12.39 0.35
N THR A 248 4.02 13.31 1.07
CA THR A 248 3.57 14.70 1.20
C THR A 248 3.53 15.41 -0.16
N ALA A 249 4.58 15.25 -0.99
CA ALA A 249 4.63 15.82 -2.33
C ALA A 249 3.51 15.26 -3.24
N GLN A 250 3.21 13.96 -3.15
CA GLN A 250 2.08 13.38 -3.90
C GLN A 250 0.72 13.91 -3.44
N MET A 251 0.54 14.13 -2.13
CA MET A 251 -0.68 14.77 -1.62
C MET A 251 -0.80 16.24 -2.08
N GLN A 252 0.30 16.99 -2.07
CA GLN A 252 0.33 18.36 -2.58
C GLN A 252 -0.01 18.42 -4.07
N LEU A 253 0.58 17.56 -4.90
CA LEU A 253 0.25 17.48 -6.33
C LEU A 253 -1.24 17.19 -6.59
N LYS A 254 -1.88 16.37 -5.74
CA LYS A 254 -3.34 16.15 -5.82
C LYS A 254 -4.10 17.43 -5.48
N ARG A 255 -3.73 18.13 -4.41
CA ARG A 255 -4.35 19.40 -4.01
C ARG A 255 -4.18 20.50 -5.06
N ASP A 256 -3.00 20.62 -5.66
CA ASP A 256 -2.71 21.62 -6.69
C ASP A 256 -3.57 21.38 -7.94
N ARG A 257 -3.64 20.13 -8.43
CA ARG A 257 -4.50 19.77 -9.57
C ARG A 257 -5.98 20.06 -9.31
N PHE A 258 -6.45 19.82 -8.09
CA PHE A 258 -7.81 20.15 -7.70
C PHE A 258 -8.03 21.67 -7.67
N THR A 259 -7.10 22.41 -7.07
CA THR A 259 -7.12 23.88 -7.02
C THR A 259 -7.16 24.49 -8.42
N ASP A 260 -6.35 23.99 -9.35
CA ASP A 260 -6.35 24.43 -10.75
C ASP A 260 -7.69 24.14 -11.44
N THR A 261 -8.25 22.94 -11.22
CA THR A 261 -9.57 22.57 -11.76
C THR A 261 -10.66 23.54 -11.26
N VAL A 262 -10.66 23.84 -9.96
CA VAL A 262 -11.64 24.75 -9.36
C VAL A 262 -11.42 26.18 -9.85
N ARG A 263 -10.17 26.63 -10.04
CA ARG A 263 -9.85 27.94 -10.64
C ARG A 263 -10.42 28.06 -12.04
N THR A 264 -10.14 27.10 -12.92
CA THR A 264 -10.66 27.11 -14.30
C THR A 264 -12.19 27.09 -14.33
N ALA A 265 -12.82 26.35 -13.42
CA ALA A 265 -14.28 26.35 -13.28
C ALA A 265 -14.85 27.69 -12.73
N LEU A 266 -14.03 28.50 -12.07
CA LEU A 266 -14.40 29.82 -11.53
C LEU A 266 -14.02 30.98 -12.46
N ASP A 267 -13.44 30.73 -13.64
CA ASP A 267 -13.00 31.79 -14.55
C ASP A 267 -14.14 32.72 -14.99
N ASP A 268 -15.36 32.18 -15.13
CA ASP A 268 -16.58 32.92 -15.48
C ASP A 268 -17.30 33.55 -14.26
N GLY A 269 -16.69 33.46 -13.07
CA GLY A 269 -17.16 34.04 -11.81
C GLY A 269 -18.34 33.33 -11.14
N HIS A 270 -18.92 32.30 -11.78
CA HIS A 270 -20.06 31.54 -11.26
C HIS A 270 -19.85 30.04 -11.48
N LEU A 271 -20.06 29.22 -10.44
CA LEU A 271 -20.04 27.76 -10.58
C LEU A 271 -21.40 27.26 -11.10
N SER A 272 -21.44 26.79 -12.34
CA SER A 272 -22.63 26.11 -12.85
C SER A 272 -22.83 24.74 -12.18
N GLU A 273 -24.04 24.17 -12.28
CA GLU A 273 -24.29 22.80 -11.80
C GLU A 273 -23.42 21.75 -12.52
N HIS A 274 -23.06 22.01 -13.79
CA HIS A 274 -22.13 21.16 -14.52
C HIS A 274 -20.71 21.21 -13.91
N ASP A 275 -20.26 22.39 -13.48
CA ASP A 275 -18.93 22.58 -12.88
C ASP A 275 -18.84 21.95 -11.50
N LYS A 276 -19.88 22.10 -10.68
CA LYS A 276 -19.98 21.38 -9.39
C LYS A 276 -19.86 19.87 -9.59
N GLY A 277 -20.58 19.32 -10.57
CA GLY A 277 -20.49 17.90 -10.91
C GLY A 277 -19.13 17.49 -11.49
N HIS A 278 -18.40 18.40 -12.16
CA HIS A 278 -17.03 18.13 -12.61
C HIS A 278 -16.02 18.16 -11.45
N ILE A 279 -16.07 19.19 -10.60
CA ILE A 279 -15.22 19.35 -9.41
C ILE A 279 -15.39 18.14 -8.49
N GLU A 280 -16.63 17.71 -8.25
CA GLU A 280 -16.91 16.53 -7.42
C GLU A 280 -16.30 15.24 -8.01
N ARG A 281 -16.39 15.07 -9.34
CA ARG A 281 -15.73 13.95 -10.03
C ARG A 281 -14.21 14.03 -9.88
N VAL A 282 -13.61 15.20 -10.01
CA VAL A 282 -12.17 15.38 -9.88
C VAL A 282 -11.71 15.15 -8.42
N ARG A 283 -12.49 15.60 -7.43
CA ARG A 283 -12.27 15.29 -6.01
C ARG A 283 -12.25 13.77 -5.79
N ASP A 284 -13.28 13.07 -6.26
CA ASP A 284 -13.40 11.61 -6.16
C ASP A 284 -12.24 10.89 -6.86
N LEU A 285 -11.75 11.41 -7.99
CA LEU A 285 -10.61 10.84 -8.71
C LEU A 285 -9.29 11.04 -7.96
N LEU A 286 -9.12 12.20 -7.33
CA LEU A 286 -7.90 12.55 -6.58
C LEU A 286 -7.89 11.97 -5.16
N ASP A 287 -9.05 11.52 -4.66
CA ASP A 287 -9.24 11.04 -3.28
C ASP A 287 -8.93 12.13 -2.25
N LEU A 288 -9.44 13.33 -2.51
CA LEU A 288 -9.36 14.42 -1.56
C LEU A 288 -10.51 14.31 -0.56
N ASP A 289 -10.18 14.62 0.70
CA ASP A 289 -11.18 14.71 1.77
C ASP A 289 -12.25 15.75 1.41
N GLU A 290 -13.50 15.44 1.75
CA GLU A 290 -14.65 16.27 1.39
C GLU A 290 -14.59 17.64 2.09
N GLU A 291 -14.18 17.70 3.35
CA GLU A 291 -14.04 18.96 4.08
C GLU A 291 -12.90 19.80 3.49
N GLU A 292 -11.77 19.17 3.18
CA GLU A 292 -10.64 19.83 2.53
C GLU A 292 -11.02 20.41 1.15
N ALA A 293 -11.71 19.63 0.32
CA ALA A 293 -12.15 20.06 -1.00
C ALA A 293 -13.13 21.25 -0.90
N HIS A 294 -14.10 21.17 0.00
CA HIS A 294 -15.04 22.27 0.25
C HIS A 294 -14.36 23.54 0.74
N LEU A 295 -13.33 23.42 1.58
CA LEU A 295 -12.54 24.56 2.04
C LEU A 295 -11.81 25.23 0.87
N ILE A 296 -11.15 24.46 0.00
CA ILE A 296 -10.45 24.98 -1.19
C ILE A 296 -11.42 25.73 -2.09
N VAL A 297 -12.59 25.14 -2.39
CA VAL A 297 -13.63 25.78 -3.21
C VAL A 297 -14.09 27.10 -2.59
N ARG A 298 -14.37 27.11 -1.28
CA ARG A 298 -14.83 28.31 -0.56
C ARG A 298 -13.77 29.41 -0.56
N LEU A 299 -12.51 29.08 -0.34
CA LEU A 299 -11.40 30.04 -0.36
C LEU A 299 -11.20 30.66 -1.74
N LEU A 300 -11.27 29.86 -2.81
CA LEU A 300 -11.14 30.35 -4.18
C LEU A 300 -12.32 31.22 -4.61
N GLN A 301 -13.55 30.83 -4.26
CA GLN A 301 -14.74 31.66 -4.47
C GLN A 301 -14.62 33.01 -3.78
N HIS A 302 -14.19 33.02 -2.51
CA HIS A 302 -14.00 34.26 -1.76
C HIS A 302 -12.96 35.15 -2.45
N HIS A 303 -11.79 34.61 -2.79
CA HIS A 303 -10.72 35.36 -3.46
C HIS A 303 -11.16 35.95 -4.81
N HIS A 304 -11.92 35.19 -5.60
CA HIS A 304 -12.47 35.66 -6.88
C HIS A 304 -13.48 36.81 -6.65
N SER A 305 -14.37 36.70 -5.65
CA SER A 305 -15.36 37.74 -5.33
C SER A 305 -14.75 39.05 -4.81
N THR A 306 -13.57 38.97 -4.16
CA THR A 306 -12.87 40.14 -3.60
C THR A 306 -11.81 40.73 -4.54
N SER A 307 -11.48 40.06 -5.66
CA SER A 307 -10.50 40.58 -6.61
C SER A 307 -11.13 41.66 -7.49
N PRO A 308 -10.52 42.86 -7.65
CA PRO A 308 -11.07 43.92 -8.50
C PRO A 308 -11.09 43.45 -9.96
N ASN A 309 -12.27 43.53 -10.60
CA ASN A 309 -12.47 43.13 -11.98
C ASN A 309 -11.61 44.03 -12.92
N PRO A 310 -10.57 43.50 -13.59
CA PRO A 310 -9.71 44.30 -14.46
C PRO A 310 -10.44 44.81 -15.72
N ASN A 311 -11.65 44.32 -16.01
CA ASN A 311 -12.48 44.77 -17.13
C ASN A 311 -13.50 45.85 -16.76
N ALA A 312 -13.64 46.24 -15.48
CA ALA A 312 -14.58 47.27 -15.07
C ALA A 312 -14.13 48.71 -15.45
N ASP A 313 -12.85 48.90 -15.77
CA ASP A 313 -12.27 50.22 -16.07
C ASP A 313 -12.22 50.57 -17.57
N LYS A 314 -12.69 49.68 -18.47
CA LYS A 314 -12.89 50.03 -19.88
C LYS A 314 -14.27 50.67 -20.08
N LYS A 315 -14.48 51.86 -19.51
CA LYS A 315 -15.53 52.76 -20.01
C LYS A 315 -15.10 53.30 -21.38
N PRO A 316 -15.97 53.32 -22.39
CA PRO A 316 -15.66 53.98 -23.65
C PRO A 316 -15.56 55.48 -23.38
N HIS A 317 -14.36 56.04 -23.52
CA HIS A 317 -14.20 57.47 -23.70
C HIS A 317 -14.79 57.81 -25.07
N THR A 318 -15.97 58.42 -25.04
CA THR A 318 -16.59 59.16 -26.15
C THR A 318 -15.69 60.28 -26.62
#